data_AF-A0A950MBQ7-F1
#
_entry.id   AF-A0A950MBQ7-F1
#
_cell.length_a   1.000
_cell.length_b   1.000
_cell.length_c   1.000
_cell.angle_alpha   90.00
_cell.angle_beta   90.00
_cell.angle_gamma   90.00
#
_symmetry.space_group_name_H-M   'P 1'
#
loop_
_entity.id
_entity.type
_entity.pdbx_description
1 polymer ?
#
loop_
_entity_poly.entity_id
_entity_poly.type
_entity_poly.pdbx_seq_one_letter_code
_entity_poly.pdbx_strand_id
1 'polypeptide(L)'
;LGALVEILCGVLAGGAFGTDLDRPETGLHGGVTGHFFGAFRIDAVRDTNAFMHDLARELTTFEESAPAPGEERVLTPGEPERVFTERYQREGVPIDPKVWEAIDAMAGRLGIAKLDRFTVE
;
A
#
# COMPACT_ATOMS: atom_id res chain seq x y z
N LEU A 1 1.59 1.32 17.68
CA LEU A 1 1.21 1.94 16.39
C LEU A 1 -0.30 1.91 16.15
N GLY A 2 -0.98 0.77 16.29
CA GLY A 2 -2.43 0.66 16.02
C GLY A 2 -3.33 1.68 16.73
N ALA A 3 -3.08 1.98 18.01
CA ALA A 3 -3.86 2.99 18.75
C ALA A 3 -3.78 4.41 18.16
N LEU A 4 -2.64 4.80 17.57
CA LEU A 4 -2.51 6.11 16.92
C LEU A 4 -3.37 6.16 15.64
N VAL A 5 -3.35 5.08 14.85
CA VAL A 5 -4.19 4.94 13.65
C VAL A 5 -5.67 5.02 14.04
N GLU A 6 -6.09 4.32 15.09
CA GLU A 6 -7.47 4.33 15.57
C GLU A 6 -7.95 5.72 16.00
N ILE A 7 -7.09 6.46 16.72
CA ILE A 7 -7.41 7.82 17.17
C ILE A 7 -7.53 8.76 15.98
N LEU A 8 -6.60 8.72 15.03
CA LEU A 8 -6.58 9.65 13.90
C LEU A 8 -7.65 9.33 12.84
N CYS A 9 -7.87 8.04 12.56
CA CYS A 9 -8.79 7.58 11.52
C CYS A 9 -10.19 7.32 12.03
N GLY A 10 -10.36 6.78 13.25
CA GLY A 10 -11.67 6.49 13.83
C GLY A 10 -12.19 7.69 14.63
N VAL A 11 -11.57 7.93 15.79
CA VAL A 11 -12.07 8.90 16.79
C VAL A 11 -12.10 10.33 16.24
N LEU A 12 -10.98 10.82 15.69
CA LEU A 12 -10.85 12.19 15.20
C LEU A 12 -11.74 12.47 13.98
N ALA A 13 -11.90 11.48 13.10
CA ALA A 13 -12.75 11.61 11.93
C ALA A 13 -14.26 11.53 12.26
N GLY A 14 -14.62 11.23 13.51
CA GLY A 14 -16.00 10.93 13.91
C GLY A 14 -16.54 9.62 13.29
N GLY A 15 -15.62 8.72 12.92
CA GLY A 15 -15.93 7.44 12.31
C GLY A 15 -16.22 6.33 13.32
N ALA A 16 -16.46 5.13 12.80
CA ALA A 16 -16.49 3.92 13.62
C ALA A 16 -15.09 3.58 14.13
N PHE A 17 -14.99 3.10 15.37
CA PHE A 17 -13.72 2.73 15.99
C PHE A 17 -13.88 1.53 16.94
N GLY A 18 -12.80 0.78 17.14
CA GLY A 18 -12.77 -0.40 18.01
C GLY A 18 -13.83 -1.42 17.62
N THR A 19 -14.68 -1.81 18.56
CA THR A 19 -15.74 -2.80 18.35
C THR A 19 -16.90 -2.29 17.49
N ASP A 20 -16.96 -0.98 17.18
CA ASP A 20 -18.01 -0.42 16.32
C ASP A 20 -17.73 -0.59 14.82
N LEU A 21 -16.52 -1.02 14.42
CA LEU A 21 -16.15 -1.25 13.02
C LEU A 21 -16.90 -2.42 12.36
N ASP A 22 -17.41 -3.36 13.15
CA ASP A 22 -18.05 -4.58 12.67
C ASP A 22 -19.45 -4.72 13.27
N ARG A 23 -20.46 -4.12 12.62
CA ARG A 23 -21.87 -4.22 13.00
C ARG A 23 -22.68 -4.95 11.92
N PRO A 24 -22.44 -6.27 11.71
CA PRO A 24 -23.10 -7.06 10.68
C PRO A 24 -24.64 -7.06 10.81
N GLU A 25 -25.13 -6.88 12.04
CA GLU A 25 -26.55 -6.82 12.41
C GLU A 25 -27.32 -5.59 11.89
N THR A 26 -26.63 -4.56 11.39
CA THR A 26 -27.26 -3.41 10.71
C THR A 26 -27.24 -3.53 9.18
N GLY A 27 -26.66 -4.60 8.63
CA GLY A 27 -26.45 -4.77 7.18
C GLY A 27 -25.38 -3.83 6.59
N LEU A 28 -24.89 -2.86 7.35
CA LEU A 28 -23.80 -1.95 6.98
C LEU A 28 -22.46 -2.67 7.15
N HIS A 29 -22.03 -3.37 6.11
CA HIS A 29 -20.64 -3.78 5.98
C HIS A 29 -19.85 -2.56 5.46
N GLY A 30 -19.17 -1.83 6.35
CA GLY A 30 -18.35 -0.67 6.00
C GLY A 30 -19.15 0.61 5.78
N GLY A 31 -19.49 1.31 6.85
CA GLY A 31 -20.29 2.54 6.79
C GLY A 31 -19.58 3.84 7.20
N VAL A 32 -18.57 3.79 8.07
CA VAL A 32 -17.93 5.01 8.59
C VAL A 32 -16.45 4.78 8.93
N THR A 33 -15.70 4.12 8.04
CA THR A 33 -14.24 4.09 8.18
C THR A 33 -13.71 5.49 7.90
N GLY A 34 -13.09 6.13 8.88
CA GLY A 34 -12.41 7.39 8.64
C GLY A 34 -10.95 7.18 8.21
N HIS A 35 -10.38 8.23 7.64
CA HIS A 35 -9.01 8.25 7.15
C HIS A 35 -8.33 9.53 7.61
N PHE A 36 -7.03 9.46 7.81
CA PHE A 36 -6.21 10.62 8.17
C PHE A 36 -5.11 10.82 7.13
N PHE A 37 -4.96 12.05 6.67
CA PHE A 37 -3.88 12.46 5.76
C PHE A 37 -3.10 13.61 6.40
N GLY A 38 -1.78 13.44 6.49
CA GLY A 38 -0.86 14.46 6.99
C GLY A 38 0.13 14.86 5.90
N ALA A 39 0.34 16.16 5.73
CA ALA A 39 1.37 16.71 4.86
C ALA A 39 2.20 17.74 5.62
N PHE A 40 3.51 17.57 5.61
CA PHE A 40 4.45 18.49 6.22
C PHE A 40 5.15 19.29 5.13
N ARG A 41 5.12 20.62 5.25
CA ARG A 41 5.94 21.49 4.41
C ARG A 41 7.37 21.50 4.93
N ILE A 42 8.28 20.89 4.17
CA ILE A 42 9.70 20.77 4.54
C ILE A 42 10.34 22.15 4.71
N ASP A 43 10.07 23.07 3.78
CA ASP A 43 10.59 24.45 3.78
C ASP A 43 10.13 25.31 4.97
N ALA A 44 9.08 24.90 5.67
CA ALA A 44 8.62 25.55 6.90
C ALA A 44 9.45 25.14 8.13
N VAL A 45 10.29 24.10 8.00
CA VAL A 45 11.11 23.56 9.09
C VAL A 45 12.61 23.74 8.81
N ARG A 46 13.05 23.50 7.58
CA ARG A 46 14.46 23.66 7.17
C ARG A 46 14.61 23.82 5.65
N ASP A 47 15.80 24.17 5.19
CA ASP A 47 16.13 24.18 3.76
C ASP A 47 15.83 22.81 3.12
N THR A 48 15.11 22.84 2.00
CA THR A 48 14.62 21.63 1.33
C THR A 48 15.76 20.84 0.70
N ASN A 49 16.75 21.49 0.09
CA ASN A 49 17.86 20.79 -0.54
C ASN A 49 18.73 20.10 0.51
N ALA A 50 19.00 20.75 1.63
CA ALA A 50 19.72 20.16 2.75
C ALA A 50 18.96 18.97 3.34
N PHE A 51 17.63 19.05 3.48
CA PHE A 51 16.80 17.92 3.90
C PHE A 51 16.90 16.74 2.93
N MET A 52 16.73 16.98 1.63
CA MET A 52 16.78 15.92 0.62
C MET A 52 18.16 15.25 0.56
N HIS A 53 19.24 16.03 0.70
CA HIS A 53 20.61 15.51 0.77
C HIS A 53 20.81 14.62 2.01
N ASP A 54 20.37 15.06 3.18
CA ASP A 54 20.49 14.27 4.41
C ASP A 54 19.64 12.99 4.35
N LEU A 55 18.42 13.07 3.80
CA LEU A 55 17.54 11.92 3.59
C LEU A 55 18.17 10.90 2.64
N ALA A 56 18.74 11.35 1.52
CA ALA A 56 19.45 10.46 0.59
C ALA A 56 20.62 9.75 1.27
N ARG A 57 21.44 10.49 2.04
CA ARG A 57 22.56 9.90 2.80
C ARG A 57 22.08 8.85 3.81
N GLU A 58 20.99 9.11 4.52
CA GLU A 58 20.40 8.16 5.47
C GLU A 58 19.94 6.88 4.77
N LEU A 59 19.19 7.00 3.66
CA LEU A 59 18.71 5.85 2.89
C LEU A 59 19.86 5.01 2.34
N THR A 60 20.91 5.67 1.79
CA THR A 60 22.13 4.97 1.36
C THR A 60 22.81 4.25 2.52
N THR A 61 22.85 4.85 3.72
CA THR A 61 23.43 4.21 4.90
C THR A 61 22.69 2.92 5.26
N PHE A 62 21.36 2.88 5.10
CA PHE A 62 20.59 1.66 5.33
C PHE A 62 20.92 0.59 4.28
N GLU A 63 20.95 0.96 3.00
CA GLU A 63 21.25 0.04 1.90
C GLU A 63 22.65 -0.56 1.98
N GLU A 64 23.63 0.23 2.45
CA GLU A 64 25.03 -0.19 2.63
C GLU A 64 25.27 -0.96 3.94
N SER A 65 24.27 -1.05 4.82
CA SER A 65 24.42 -1.77 6.08
C SER A 65 24.53 -3.29 5.87
N ALA A 66 25.26 -3.95 6.76
CA ALA A 66 25.46 -5.40 6.65
C ALA A 66 24.11 -6.14 6.72
N PRO A 67 23.79 -7.00 5.73
CA PRO A 67 22.55 -7.75 5.76
C PRO A 67 22.55 -8.78 6.88
N ALA A 68 21.35 -9.18 7.32
CA ALA A 68 21.20 -10.28 8.27
C ALA A 68 21.70 -11.61 7.66
N PRO A 69 22.13 -12.58 8.48
CA PRO A 69 22.56 -13.88 7.96
C PRO A 69 21.47 -14.55 7.11
N GLY A 70 21.81 -14.90 5.87
CA GLY A 70 20.88 -15.50 4.90
C GLY A 70 20.19 -14.50 3.98
N GLU A 71 20.36 -13.20 4.20
CA GLU A 71 19.84 -12.14 3.33
C GLU A 71 20.94 -11.60 2.41
N GLU A 72 20.57 -11.21 1.19
CA GLU A 72 21.52 -10.72 0.18
C GLU A 72 21.86 -9.23 0.39
N ARG A 73 20.87 -8.41 0.73
CA ARG A 73 21.01 -6.96 0.89
C ARG A 73 19.90 -6.37 1.75
N VAL A 74 20.17 -5.18 2.29
CA VAL A 74 19.15 -4.36 2.95
C VAL A 74 18.40 -3.55 1.91
N LEU A 75 17.07 -3.45 2.06
CA LEU A 75 16.17 -2.72 1.18
C LEU A 75 15.51 -1.57 1.95
N THR A 76 15.25 -0.47 1.26
CA THR A 76 14.52 0.67 1.82
C THR A 76 13.02 0.56 1.55
N PRO A 77 12.16 1.13 2.42
CA PRO A 77 10.72 1.15 2.18
C PRO A 77 10.37 1.78 0.83
N GLY A 78 9.62 1.08 -0.01
CA GLY A 78 9.26 1.51 -1.36
C GLY A 78 10.17 0.99 -2.47
N GLU A 79 11.36 0.46 -2.15
CA GLU A 79 12.24 -0.14 -3.17
C GLU A 79 11.62 -1.40 -3.81
N PRO A 80 11.13 -2.41 -3.04
CA PRO A 80 10.49 -3.58 -3.64
C PRO A 80 9.30 -3.22 -4.53
N GLU A 81 8.46 -2.28 -4.08
CA GLU A 81 7.28 -1.83 -4.81
C GLU A 81 7.66 -1.13 -6.12
N ARG A 82 8.72 -0.32 -6.12
CA ARG A 82 9.23 0.31 -7.35
C ARG A 82 9.71 -0.74 -8.35
N VAL A 83 10.50 -1.72 -7.88
CA VAL A 83 11.03 -2.80 -8.74
C VAL A 83 9.88 -3.62 -9.35
N PHE A 84 8.90 -4.03 -8.54
CA PHE A 84 7.74 -4.77 -9.03
C PHE A 84 6.86 -3.93 -9.97
N THR A 85 6.70 -2.63 -9.70
CA THR A 85 5.94 -1.73 -10.59
C THR A 85 6.61 -1.62 -11.96
N GLU A 86 7.91 -1.36 -12.00
CA GLU A 86 8.68 -1.26 -13.25
C GLU A 86 8.62 -2.57 -14.05
N ARG A 87 8.72 -3.71 -13.36
CA ARG A 87 8.62 -5.04 -13.95
C ARG A 87 7.23 -5.29 -14.52
N TYR A 88 6.18 -5.15 -13.73
CA TYR A 88 4.81 -5.49 -14.12
C TYR A 88 4.20 -4.52 -15.14
N GLN A 89 4.73 -3.30 -15.25
CA GLN A 89 4.41 -2.42 -16.37
C GLN A 89 4.89 -2.97 -17.73
N ARG A 90 5.94 -3.78 -17.75
CA ARG A 90 6.52 -4.37 -18.98
C ARG A 90 6.03 -5.79 -19.21
N GLU A 91 5.99 -6.59 -18.16
CA GLU A 91 5.69 -8.03 -18.21
C GLU A 91 4.22 -8.34 -17.92
N GLY A 92 3.44 -7.38 -17.39
CA GLY A 92 2.11 -7.64 -16.86
C GLY A 92 2.14 -8.09 -15.40
N VAL A 93 0.99 -7.99 -14.72
CA VAL A 93 0.84 -8.37 -13.31
C VAL A 93 0.52 -9.86 -13.22
N PRO A 94 1.30 -10.67 -12.47
CA PRO A 94 0.96 -12.06 -12.24
C PRO A 94 -0.27 -12.14 -11.34
N ILE A 95 -1.31 -12.85 -11.80
CA ILE A 95 -2.57 -13.02 -11.09
C ILE A 95 -2.77 -14.52 -10.82
N ASP A 96 -3.11 -14.86 -9.58
CA ASP A 96 -3.39 -16.23 -9.15
C ASP A 96 -4.56 -16.83 -9.97
N PRO A 97 -4.49 -18.10 -10.40
CA PRO A 97 -5.55 -18.74 -11.18
C PRO A 97 -6.94 -18.64 -10.57
N LYS A 98 -7.09 -18.70 -9.24
CA LYS A 98 -8.40 -18.57 -8.57
C LYS A 98 -8.95 -17.15 -8.67
N VAL A 99 -8.08 -16.15 -8.70
CA VAL A 99 -8.49 -14.75 -8.90
C VAL A 99 -8.98 -14.56 -10.34
N TRP A 100 -8.32 -15.19 -11.33
CA TRP A 100 -8.81 -15.22 -12.70
C TRP A 100 -10.20 -15.84 -12.84
N GLU A 101 -10.46 -16.96 -12.16
CA GLU A 101 -11.79 -17.59 -12.14
C GLU A 101 -12.86 -16.65 -11.57
N ALA A 102 -12.54 -15.95 -10.48
CA ALA A 102 -13.45 -14.98 -9.86
C ALA A 102 -13.75 -13.79 -10.79
N ILE A 103 -12.73 -13.27 -11.48
CA ILE A 103 -12.87 -12.20 -12.48
C ILE A 103 -13.76 -12.65 -13.65
N ASP A 104 -13.51 -13.84 -14.20
CA ASP A 104 -14.30 -14.40 -15.30
C ASP A 104 -15.76 -14.63 -14.89
N ALA A 105 -16.01 -15.12 -13.67
CA ALA A 105 -17.35 -15.30 -13.15
C ALA A 105 -18.08 -13.95 -12.97
N MET A 106 -17.37 -12.91 -12.53
CA MET A 106 -17.92 -11.56 -12.42
C MET A 106 -18.27 -11.00 -13.80
N ALA A 107 -17.39 -11.14 -14.79
CA ALA A 107 -17.65 -10.71 -16.17
C ALA A 107 -18.90 -11.37 -16.74
N GLY A 108 -19.05 -12.69 -16.51
CA GLY A 108 -20.25 -13.44 -16.92
C GLY A 108 -21.54 -12.94 -16.24
N ARG A 109 -21.49 -12.65 -14.94
CA ARG A 109 -22.65 -12.08 -14.20
C ARG A 109 -23.06 -10.71 -14.70
N LEU A 110 -22.08 -9.88 -15.08
CA LEU A 110 -22.30 -8.52 -15.56
C LEU A 110 -22.60 -8.45 -17.07
N GLY A 111 -22.43 -9.56 -17.80
CA GLY A 111 -22.63 -9.60 -19.25
C GLY A 111 -21.58 -8.82 -20.04
N ILE A 112 -20.36 -8.67 -19.51
CA ILE A 112 -19.25 -7.97 -20.17
C ILE A 112 -18.19 -8.94 -20.69
N ALA A 113 -17.35 -8.48 -21.61
CA ALA A 113 -16.24 -9.26 -22.13
C ALA A 113 -15.24 -9.63 -21.01
N LYS A 114 -14.67 -10.83 -21.12
CA LYS A 114 -13.57 -11.27 -20.25
C LYS A 114 -12.30 -10.51 -20.58
N LEU A 115 -11.40 -10.41 -19.61
CA LEU A 115 -10.09 -9.83 -19.81
C LEU A 115 -9.19 -10.81 -20.58
N ASP A 116 -8.34 -10.27 -21.45
CA ASP A 116 -7.29 -11.05 -22.09
C ASP A 116 -6.27 -11.51 -21.03
N ARG A 117 -5.90 -12.79 -21.07
CA ARG A 117 -4.89 -13.33 -20.17
C ARG A 117 -3.51 -12.96 -20.70
N PHE A 118 -2.73 -12.23 -19.91
CA PHE A 118 -1.32 -12.02 -20.18
C PHE A 118 -0.56 -13.29 -19.82
N THR A 119 -0.11 -14.04 -20.82
CA THR A 119 0.90 -15.08 -20.64
C THR A 119 2.25 -14.46 -20.92
N VAL A 120 3.08 -14.36 -19.88
CA VAL A 120 4.52 -14.13 -20.06
C VAL A 120 5.10 -15.47 -20.49
N GLU A 121 5.71 -15.54 -21.68
CA GLU A 121 6.48 -16.72 -22.13
C GLU A 121 7.65 -17.02 -21.18
#